data_AF-F9DWU8-F1
#
_entry.id   AF-F9DWU8-F1
#
_cell.length_a   1.000
_cell.length_b   1.000
_cell.length_c   1.000
_cell.angle_alpha   90.00
_cell.angle_beta   90.00
_cell.angle_gamma   90.00
#
_symmetry.space_group_name_H-M   'P 1'
#
loop_
_entity.id
_entity.type
_entity.pdbx_description
1 polymer ?
#
loop_
_entity_poly.entity_id
_entity_poly.type
_entity_poly.pdbx_seq_one_letter_code
_entity_poly.pdbx_strand_id
1 'polypeptide(L)' 'MKRNENIVETKRDELIDELVSNGVFKIDGKQLYELPLRSLMQEYEAVDQPETQL' A
#
# COMPACT_ATOMS: atom_id res chain seq x y z
N MET A 1 -19.43 -2.30 -20.77
CA MET A 1 -18.89 -1.36 -19.76
C MET A 1 -18.04 -2.18 -18.79
N LYS A 2 -16.71 -2.19 -18.97
CA LYS A 2 -15.77 -2.96 -18.14
C LYS A 2 -15.53 -2.20 -16.83
N ARG A 3 -16.33 -2.45 -15.80
CA ARG A 3 -16.33 -1.67 -14.54
C ARG A 3 -15.34 -2.21 -13.49
N ASN A 4 -14.80 -3.41 -13.69
CA ASN A 4 -14.11 -4.16 -12.64
C ASN A 4 -12.59 -3.90 -12.56
N GLU A 5 -11.96 -3.36 -13.61
CA GLU A 5 -10.52 -3.03 -13.57
C GLU A 5 -10.25 -1.77 -12.72
N ASN A 6 -11.14 -0.78 -12.79
CA ASN A 6 -11.00 0.49 -12.08
C ASN A 6 -10.93 0.35 -10.55
N ILE A 7 -11.66 -0.59 -9.96
CA ILE A 7 -11.75 -0.73 -8.49
C ILE A 7 -10.41 -1.19 -7.89
N VAL A 8 -9.65 -2.00 -8.63
CA VAL A 8 -8.37 -2.56 -8.16
C VAL A 8 -7.26 -1.51 -8.27
N GLU A 9 -7.31 -0.67 -9.31
CA GLU A 9 -6.39 0.46 -9.48
C GLU A 9 -6.61 1.51 -8.38
N THR A 10 -7.87 1.84 -8.04
CA THR A 10 -8.16 2.79 -6.95
C THR A 10 -7.58 2.33 -5.62
N LYS A 11 -7.73 1.04 -5.28
CA LYS A 11 -7.26 0.50 -4.01
C LYS A 11 -5.74 0.48 -3.89
N ARG A 12 -5.03 0.39 -5.03
CA ARG A 12 -3.57 0.48 -5.07
C ARG A 12 -3.11 1.89 -4.78
N ASP A 13 -3.72 2.88 -5.43
CA ASP A 13 -3.39 4.30 -5.22
C ASP A 13 -3.65 4.71 -3.77
N GLU A 14 -4.78 4.31 -3.19
CA GLU A 14 -5.10 4.56 -1.77
C GLU A 14 -4.03 3.97 -0.82
N LEU A 15 -3.58 2.74 -1.06
CA LEU A 15 -2.51 2.13 -0.26
C LEU A 15 -1.17 2.86 -0.39
N ILE A 16 -0.85 3.35 -1.58
CA ILE A 16 0.39 4.11 -1.81
C ILE A 16 0.31 5.44 -1.06
N ASP A 17 -0.81 6.15 -1.14
CA ASP A 17 -1.00 7.44 -0.47
C ASP A 17 -0.93 7.31 1.06
N GLU A 18 -1.54 6.26 1.62
CA GLU A 18 -1.44 5.93 3.04
C GLU A 18 0.01 5.59 3.45
N LEU A 19 0.70 4.73 2.70
CA LEU A 19 2.10 4.39 2.98
C LEU A 19 3.01 5.63 2.94
N VAL A 20 2.83 6.49 1.93
CA VAL A 20 3.54 7.77 1.80
C VAL A 20 3.23 8.70 2.96
N SER A 21 1.96 8.80 3.37
CA SER A 21 1.54 9.59 4.53
C SER A 21 2.15 9.09 5.83
N ASN A 22 2.39 7.78 5.95
CA ASN A 22 3.11 7.16 7.06
C ASN A 22 4.64 7.26 6.93
N GLY A 23 5.17 7.90 5.88
CA GLY A 23 6.61 8.09 5.66
C GLY A 23 7.31 6.91 5.00
N VAL A 24 6.56 5.93 4.49
CA VAL A 24 7.08 4.81 3.71
C VAL A 24 7.05 5.19 2.23
N PHE A 25 8.22 5.40 1.63
CA PHE A 25 8.35 5.74 0.20
C PHE A 25 8.91 4.58 -0.64
N LYS A 26 9.53 3.61 0.02
CA LYS A 26 10.22 2.48 -0.60
C LYS A 26 10.20 1.29 0.33
N ILE A 27 10.00 0.11 -0.25
CA ILE A 27 10.02 -1.17 0.47
C ILE A 27 11.11 -2.01 -0.19
N ASP A 28 12.03 -2.53 0.61
CA ASP A 28 13.15 -3.35 0.13
C ASP A 28 13.98 -2.65 -0.98
N GLY A 29 14.11 -1.32 -0.90
CA GLY A 29 14.84 -0.52 -1.90
C GLY A 29 14.10 -0.27 -3.22
N LYS A 30 12.86 -0.75 -3.37
CA LYS A 30 12.00 -0.50 -4.54
C LYS A 30 10.94 0.55 -4.22
N GLN A 31 10.58 1.38 -5.20
CA GLN A 31 9.52 2.38 -5.05
C GLN A 31 8.15 1.71 -4.91
N LEU A 32 7.22 2.32 -4.17
CA LEU A 32 5.86 1.79 -3.99
C LEU A 32 5.14 1.54 -5.32
N TYR A 33 5.30 2.43 -6.30
CA TYR A 33 4.71 2.31 -7.63
C TYR A 33 5.26 1.13 -8.45
N GLU A 34 6.45 0.64 -8.11
CA GLU A 34 7.08 -0.52 -8.76
C GLU A 34 6.67 -1.84 -8.09
N LEU A 35 6.01 -1.77 -6.93
CA LEU A 35 5.67 -2.94 -6.14
C LEU A 35 4.24 -3.44 -6.41
N PRO A 36 4.03 -4.77 -6.40
CA PRO A 36 2.70 -5.32 -6.55
C PRO A 36 1.81 -4.97 -5.36
N LEU A 37 0.48 -4.92 -5.58
CA LEU A 37 -0.52 -4.61 -4.55
C LEU A 37 -0.31 -5.41 -3.26
N ARG A 38 0.08 -6.70 -3.37
CA ARG A 38 0.35 -7.55 -2.21
C ARG A 38 1.46 -7.03 -1.31
N SER A 39 2.55 -6.50 -1.89
CA SER A 39 3.65 -5.92 -1.12
C SER A 39 3.21 -4.63 -0.42
N LEU A 40 2.41 -3.81 -1.11
CA LEU A 40 1.84 -2.59 -0.54
C LEU A 40 0.90 -2.93 0.62
N MET A 41 0.02 -3.92 0.46
CA MET A 41 -0.88 -4.40 1.52
C MET A 41 -0.12 -4.91 2.74
N GLN A 42 0.93 -5.71 2.53
CA GLN A 42 1.70 -6.28 3.64
C GLN A 42 2.39 -5.19 4.48
N GLU A 43 2.96 -4.18 3.82
CA GLU A 43 3.57 -3.06 4.53
C GLU A 43 2.52 -2.15 5.15
N TYR A 44 1.40 -1.95 4.47
CA TYR A 44 0.27 -1.20 5.03
C TYR A 44 -0.24 -1.87 6.31
N GLU A 45 -0.42 -3.19 6.32
CA GLU A 45 -0.77 -3.94 7.53
C GLU A 45 0.30 -3.83 8.63
N ALA A 46 1.59 -3.77 8.26
CA ALA A 46 2.68 -3.59 9.22
C ALA A 46 2.73 -2.18 9.81
N VAL A 47 2.25 -1.17 9.06
CA VAL A 47 2.26 0.25 9.44
C VAL A 47 0.97 0.65 10.17
N ASP A 48 -0.18 0.11 9.74
CA ASP A 48 -1.52 0.30 10.33
C ASP A 48 -1.71 -0.51 11.63
N GLN A 49 -0.83 -1.48 11.90
CA GLN A 49 -0.64 -2.01 13.24
C GLN A 49 0.45 -1.17 13.94
N PRO A 50 0.17 0.03 14.50
CA PRO A 50 1.02 0.50 15.57
C PRO A 50 0.87 -0.57 16.63
N GLU A 51 1.97 -1.21 17.01
CA GLU A 51 2.06 -2.14 18.11
C GLU A 51 1.10 -1.70 19.22
N THR A 52 -0.11 -2.26 19.24
CA THR A 52 -0.97 -2.24 20.41
C THR A 52 -0.47 -3.41 21.24
N GLN A 53 0.78 -3.23 21.69
CA GLN A 53 1.33 -3.60 22.96
C GLN A 53 0.72 -4.85 23.60
N LEU A 54 1.51 -5.93 23.69
CA LEU A 54 1.66 -6.79 24.88
C LEU A 54 2.82 -7.78 24.74
#